data_AF-A0A3C1IFL0-F1
#
_entry.id   AF-A0A3C1IFL0-F1
#
_cell.length_a   1.000
_cell.length_b   1.000
_cell.length_c   1.000
_cell.angle_alpha   90.00
_cell.angle_beta   90.00
_cell.angle_gamma   90.00
#
_symmetry.space_group_name_H-M   'P 1'
#
loop_
_entity.id
_entity.type
_entity.pdbx_description
1 polymer ?
#
loop_
_entity_poly.entity_id
_entity_poly.type
_entity_poly.pdbx_seq_one_letter_code
_entity_poly.pdbx_strand_id
1 'polypeptide(L)' 'MCIALRTAVIKDKKLYIQAGGGIVYDSDPEAEHQETIDKSNAIRRAAADAARFNGGSNS' A
#
# COMPACT_ATOMS: atom_id res chain seq x y z
N MET A 1 -5.43 14.44 -14.43
CA MET A 1 -6.24 13.26 -14.05
C MET A 1 -5.28 12.10 -13.85
N CYS A 2 -5.32 11.42 -12.70
CA CYS A 2 -4.42 10.31 -12.38
C CYS A 2 -5.23 9.09 -11.93
N ILE A 3 -4.75 7.87 -12.23
CA ILE A 3 -5.36 6.64 -11.72
C ILE A 3 -4.93 6.47 -10.26
N ALA A 4 -5.87 6.23 -9.35
CA ALA A 4 -5.63 6.11 -7.91
C ALA A 4 -5.00 4.75 -7.52
N LEU A 5 -3.84 4.43 -8.11
CA LEU A 5 -3.04 3.26 -7.78
C LEU A 5 -1.97 3.64 -6.75
N ARG A 6 -1.54 2.69 -5.92
CA ARG A 6 -0.59 2.95 -4.80
C ARG A 6 -1.00 4.14 -3.92
N THR A 7 -2.31 4.35 -3.76
CA THR A 7 -2.89 5.39 -2.92
C THR A 7 -3.44 4.74 -1.65
N ALA A 8 -3.45 5.48 -0.55
CA ALA A 8 -4.11 5.04 0.67
C ALA A 8 -4.99 6.14 1.25
N VAL A 9 -6.07 5.71 1.91
CA VAL A 9 -7.08 6.59 2.48
C VAL A 9 -7.08 6.40 3.98
N ILE A 10 -6.99 7.50 4.74
CA ILE A 10 -7.14 7.46 6.19
C ILE A 10 -8.56 7.88 6.54
N LYS A 11 -9.28 7.01 7.24
CA LYS A 11 -10.62 7.29 7.76
C LYS A 11 -10.78 6.68 9.14
N ASP A 12 -11.32 7.44 10.08
CA ASP A 12 -11.54 6.98 11.46
C ASP A 12 -10.28 6.40 12.12
N LYS A 13 -9.14 7.06 11.89
CA LYS A 13 -7.79 6.64 12.34
C LYS A 13 -7.33 5.27 11.81
N LYS A 14 -7.98 4.74 10.77
CA LYS A 14 -7.57 3.52 10.05
C LYS A 14 -7.02 3.88 8.67
N LEU A 15 -5.88 3.29 8.32
CA LEU A 15 -5.29 3.39 6.99
C LEU A 15 -5.84 2.25 6.12
N TYR A 16 -6.50 2.60 5.03
CA TYR A 16 -7.00 1.67 4.02
C TYR A 16 -6.08 1.70 2.80
N ILE A 17 -5.53 0.54 2.45
CA ILE A 17 -4.68 0.34 1.28
C ILE A 17 -5.42 -0.60 0.34
N GLN A 18 -5.63 -0.17 -0.90
CA GLN A 18 -6.17 -1.03 -1.95
C GLN A 18 -5.06 -1.37 -2.94
N ALA A 19 -4.88 -2.66 -3.18
CA ALA A 19 -3.96 -3.20 -4.18
C ALA A 19 -4.65 -4.35 -4.93
N GLY A 20 -4.17 -4.62 -6.14
CA GLY A 20 -4.65 -5.71 -6.98
C GLY A 20 -3.79 -5.88 -8.23
N GLY A 21 -4.08 -6.94 -8.97
CA GLY A 21 -3.44 -7.31 -10.24
C GLY A 21 -4.49 -7.68 -11.29
N GLY A 22 -4.05 -7.80 -12.55
CA GLY A 22 -4.89 -8.27 -13.63
C GLY A 22 -4.68 -9.77 -13.82
N ILE A 23 -5.75 -10.56 -13.74
CA ILE A 23 -5.67 -12.01 -13.90
C ILE A 23 -5.73 -12.37 -15.40
N VAL A 24 -4.78 -13.16 -15.86
CA VAL A 24 -4.74 -13.73 -17.22
C VAL A 24 -4.92 -15.26 -17.17
N TYR A 25 -5.05 -15.88 -18.34
CA TYR A 25 -5.38 -17.32 -18.45
C TYR A 25 -4.38 -18.23 -17.74
N ASP A 26 -3.12 -17.85 -17.75
CA ASP A 26 -1.97 -18.56 -17.18
C ASP A 26 -1.53 -17.99 -15.82
N SER A 27 -2.29 -17.08 -15.22
CA SER A 27 -2.00 -16.55 -13.89
C SER A 27 -2.08 -17.65 -12.83
N ASP A 28 -1.12 -17.64 -11.91
CA ASP A 28 -1.13 -18.48 -10.72
C ASP A 28 -1.78 -17.72 -9.54
N PRO A 29 -2.81 -18.27 -8.88
CA PRO A 29 -3.50 -17.59 -7.79
C PRO A 29 -2.60 -17.18 -6.62
N GLU A 30 -1.58 -17.98 -6.28
CA GLU A 30 -0.67 -17.67 -5.18
C GLU A 30 0.29 -16.55 -5.59
N ALA A 31 0.82 -16.59 -6.81
CA ALA A 31 1.69 -15.54 -7.34
C ALA A 31 0.98 -14.18 -7.43
N GLU A 32 -0.27 -14.13 -7.91
CA GLU A 32 -1.07 -12.90 -8.01
C GLU A 32 -1.44 -12.33 -6.62
N HIS A 33 -1.68 -13.21 -5.65
CA HIS A 33 -1.89 -12.82 -4.27
C HIS A 33 -0.62 -12.18 -3.68
N GLN A 34 0.53 -12.81 -3.91
CA GLN A 34 1.82 -12.29 -3.47
C GLN A 34 2.13 -10.94 -4.13
N GLU A 35 1.86 -10.79 -5.43
CA GLU A 35 2.00 -9.51 -6.15
C GLU A 35 1.13 -8.41 -5.53
N THR A 36 -0.11 -8.74 -5.17
CA THR A 36 -1.03 -7.81 -4.49
C THR A 36 -0.48 -7.36 -3.14
N ILE A 37 0.08 -8.29 -2.36
CA ILE A 37 0.75 -7.98 -1.08
C ILE A 37 1.95 -7.07 -1.33
N ASP A 38 2.81 -7.38 -2.30
CA ASP A 38 4.01 -6.62 -2.60
C ASP A 38 3.71 -5.19 -3.08
N LYS A 39 2.67 -5.02 -3.90
CA LYS A 39 2.18 -3.70 -4.30
C LYS A 39 1.69 -2.87 -3.11
N SER A 40 1.01 -3.51 -2.14
CA SER A 40 0.53 -2.84 -0.92
C SER A 40 1.64 -2.50 0.08
N ASN A 41 2.73 -3.29 0.09
CA ASN A 41 3.83 -3.20 1.05
C ASN A 41 4.55 -1.84 0.98
N ALA A 42 4.64 -1.23 -0.20
CA ALA A 42 5.26 0.09 -0.36
C ALA A 42 4.58 1.15 0.52
N ILE A 43 3.24 1.20 0.52
CA ILE A 43 2.49 2.15 1.34
C ILE A 43 2.58 1.75 2.82
N ARG A 44 2.48 0.45 3.12
CA ARG A 44 2.59 -0.04 4.50
C ARG A 44 3.92 0.36 5.14
N ARG A 45 5.02 0.26 4.39
CA ARG A 45 6.35 0.67 4.84
C ARG A 45 6.43 2.19 5.00
N ALA A 46 5.93 2.97 4.04
CA ALA A 46 5.87 4.42 4.16
C ALA A 46 5.07 4.87 5.39
N ALA A 47 3.95 4.22 5.71
CA ALA A 47 3.17 4.48 6.91
C ALA A 47 3.94 4.13 8.20
N ALA A 48 4.68 3.03 8.21
CA ALA A 48 5.52 2.65 9.34
C ALA A 48 6.66 3.66 9.56
N ASP A 49 7.30 4.12 8.50
CA ASP A 49 8.36 5.14 8.59
C ASP A 49 7.80 6.50 9.01
N ALA A 50 6.62 6.89 8.51
CA ALA A 50 5.93 8.11 8.96
C ALA A 50 5.55 8.05 10.45
N ALA A 51 5.12 6.89 10.95
CA ALA A 51 4.83 6.70 12.37
C ALA A 51 6.08 6.85 13.25
N ARG A 52 7.26 6.48 12.74
CA ARG A 52 8.56 6.71 13.42
C ARG A 52 8.96 8.19 13.44
N PHE A 53 8.43 9.00 12.53
CA PHE A 53 8.77 10.42 12.41
C PHE A 53 8.06 11.33 13.43
N ASN A 54 7.39 10.76 14.44
CA ASN A 54 6.59 11.52 15.40
C ASN A 54 7.40 12.29 16.48
N GLY A 55 8.65 12.71 16.21
CA GLY A 55 9.42 13.46 17.21
C GLY A 55 10.86 13.87 16.87
N GLY A 56 11.11 14.66 15.81
CA GLY A 56 12.46 15.21 15.61
C GLY A 56 12.60 16.38 14.65
N SER A 57 12.99 17.53 15.22
CA SER A 57 13.59 18.71 14.59
C SER A 57 12.66 19.79 14.03
N ASN A 58 12.09 20.57 14.96
CA ASN A 58 11.96 22.01 14.76
C ASN A 58 12.48 22.71 16.03
N SER A 59 13.80 22.61 16.25
CA SER A 59 14.63 23.44 17.14
C SER A 59 15.98 23.65 16.47
#